data_AF-A0A7L2P9A7-F1
#
_entry.id   AF-A0A7L2P9A7-F1
#
_cell.length_a   1.000
_cell.length_b   1.000
_cell.length_c   1.000
_cell.angle_alpha   90.00
_cell.angle_beta   90.00
_cell.angle_gamma   90.00
#
_symmetry.space_group_name_H-M   'P 1'
#
loop_
_entity.id
_entity.type
_entity.pdbx_description
1 polymer ?
#
loop_
_entity_poly.entity_id
_entity_poly.type
_entity_poly.pdbx_seq_one_letter_code
_entity_poly.pdbx_strand_id
1 'polypeptide(L)'
;MAERRLLVLFGSQTGTAQDTAERIGREAKRRHLWCRVEALDSCDVANLIHEPLVVFVCATTGQGDPPDNMKMFWRFLFRKNLPAGSLCQLDYAVLGLGDSSYPKFNFVAKKLHKRLLQLGGNPLLPVALGDDQHDLGPDAVVDPWLVALWDKILALYPLPPGLEIISPNVCLPPKYTLHYLPEDSPHPARDLPQPAAPRAAPSELHPFAAPMVSNQRLTAQSHFQDVRLMEFDIAGSGITFSAGDVVMIQPQNSPEDVQQFCQLLCLEPHRRFVLEPTEPGRSCLLLLPLP
;
A
#
# COMPACT_ATOMS: atom_id res chain seq x y z
N MET A 1 -30.66 -11.72 4.07
CA MET A 1 -29.34 -12.09 4.59
C MET A 1 -28.49 -10.83 4.57
N ALA A 2 -27.71 -10.55 5.61
CA ALA A 2 -26.80 -9.39 5.59
C ALA A 2 -25.83 -9.53 4.40
N GLU A 3 -25.60 -8.45 3.65
CA GLU A 3 -24.64 -8.46 2.54
C GLU A 3 -23.25 -8.80 3.09
N ARG A 4 -22.57 -9.79 2.49
CA ARG A 4 -21.22 -10.22 2.89
C ARG A 4 -20.19 -9.21 2.39
N ARG A 5 -20.11 -8.06 3.06
CA ARG A 5 -19.28 -6.92 2.68
C ARG A 5 -18.14 -6.73 3.66
N LEU A 6 -16.95 -6.47 3.13
CA LEU A 6 -15.75 -6.15 3.90
C LEU A 6 -15.09 -4.91 3.29
N LEU A 7 -14.80 -3.92 4.12
CA LEU A 7 -13.93 -2.81 3.74
C LEU A 7 -12.56 -3.01 4.40
N VAL A 8 -11.50 -2.94 3.62
CA VAL A 8 -10.12 -2.95 4.12
C VAL A 8 -9.53 -1.56 3.90
N LEU A 9 -9.14 -0.89 4.97
CA LEU A 9 -8.54 0.44 4.92
C LEU A 9 -7.08 0.36 5.31
N PHE A 10 -6.21 1.04 4.56
CA PHE A 10 -4.78 1.05 4.85
C PHE A 10 -4.16 2.44 5.00
N GLY A 11 -3.19 2.54 5.91
CA GLY A 11 -2.26 3.66 6.04
C GLY A 11 -0.84 3.15 5.84
N SER A 12 -0.16 3.62 4.79
CA SER A 12 1.14 3.11 4.32
C SER A 12 2.04 4.25 3.87
N GLN A 13 3.33 4.17 4.17
CA GLN A 13 4.34 5.13 3.67
C GLN A 13 5.14 4.56 2.50
N THR A 14 5.57 3.30 2.62
CA THR A 14 6.47 2.62 1.68
C THR A 14 5.83 1.43 0.97
N GLY A 15 4.51 1.23 1.14
CA GLY A 15 3.75 0.19 0.43
C GLY A 15 3.48 -1.09 1.23
N THR A 16 4.19 -1.39 2.33
CA THR A 16 3.99 -2.65 3.09
C THR A 16 2.55 -2.83 3.59
N ALA A 17 1.96 -1.81 4.22
CA ALA A 17 0.57 -1.90 4.71
C ALA A 17 -0.45 -1.98 3.56
N GLN A 18 -0.12 -1.42 2.39
CA GLN A 18 -0.94 -1.54 1.20
C GLN A 18 -0.94 -2.97 0.68
N ASP A 19 0.24 -3.60 0.52
CA ASP A 19 0.31 -4.99 0.03
C ASP A 19 -0.37 -5.95 1.01
N THR A 20 -0.18 -5.79 2.32
CA THR A 20 -0.89 -6.57 3.33
C THR A 20 -2.41 -6.39 3.24
N ALA A 21 -2.90 -5.15 3.05
CA ALA A 21 -4.33 -4.90 2.83
C ALA A 21 -4.85 -5.51 1.53
N GLU A 22 -4.07 -5.48 0.45
CA GLU A 22 -4.42 -6.14 -0.80
C GLU A 22 -4.44 -7.66 -0.67
N ARG A 23 -3.53 -8.25 0.13
CA ARG A 23 -3.55 -9.67 0.49
C ARG A 23 -4.86 -10.04 1.19
N ILE A 24 -5.28 -9.27 2.19
CA ILE A 24 -6.58 -9.46 2.86
C ILE A 24 -7.73 -9.37 1.84
N GLY A 25 -7.68 -8.41 0.92
CA GLY A 25 -8.68 -8.29 -0.15
C GLY A 25 -8.74 -9.51 -1.08
N ARG A 26 -7.58 -10.08 -1.46
CA ARG A 26 -7.52 -11.33 -2.24
C ARG A 26 -8.11 -12.51 -1.44
N GLU A 27 -7.79 -12.61 -0.17
CA GLU A 27 -8.29 -13.66 0.72
C GLU A 27 -9.80 -13.53 1.01
N ALA A 28 -10.34 -12.31 1.02
CA ALA A 28 -11.78 -12.03 1.09
C ALA A 28 -12.51 -12.55 -0.15
N LYS A 29 -11.97 -12.27 -1.35
CA LYS A 29 -12.53 -12.77 -2.62
C LYS A 29 -12.59 -14.30 -2.64
N ARG A 30 -11.55 -14.98 -2.12
CA ARG A 30 -11.55 -16.46 -1.98
C ARG A 30 -12.67 -17.01 -1.11
N ARG A 31 -13.17 -16.19 -0.18
CA ARG A 31 -14.26 -16.53 0.75
C ARG A 31 -15.62 -15.98 0.31
N HIS A 32 -15.73 -15.50 -0.93
CA HIS A 32 -16.95 -14.94 -1.52
C HIS A 32 -17.51 -13.73 -0.74
N LEU A 33 -16.61 -12.90 -0.20
CA LEU A 33 -16.94 -11.59 0.36
C LEU A 33 -16.77 -10.52 -0.73
N TRP A 34 -17.73 -9.60 -0.80
CA TRP A 34 -17.55 -8.37 -1.58
C TRP A 34 -16.60 -7.45 -0.81
N CYS A 35 -15.40 -7.25 -1.35
CA CYS A 35 -14.32 -6.56 -0.66
C CYS A 35 -13.88 -5.30 -1.41
N ARG A 36 -13.82 -4.17 -0.68
CA ARG A 36 -13.14 -2.95 -1.11
C ARG A 36 -11.83 -2.81 -0.35
N VAL A 37 -10.77 -2.36 -1.03
CA VAL A 37 -9.46 -2.08 -0.42
C VAL A 37 -9.09 -0.66 -0.82
N GLU A 38 -8.97 0.23 0.16
CA GLU A 38 -8.81 1.66 -0.08
C GLU A 38 -7.80 2.28 0.90
N ALA A 39 -7.07 3.30 0.43
CA ALA A 39 -6.23 4.11 1.31
C ALA A 39 -7.12 4.93 2.25
N LEU A 40 -6.64 5.19 3.46
CA LEU A 40 -7.40 5.90 4.49
C LEU A 40 -7.75 7.35 4.10
N ASP A 41 -6.97 7.99 3.24
CA ASP A 41 -7.23 9.33 2.70
C ASP A 41 -8.26 9.35 1.55
N SER A 42 -8.54 8.20 0.94
CA SER A 42 -9.56 8.02 -0.09
C SER A 42 -10.94 7.70 0.51
N CYS A 43 -10.97 7.33 1.79
CA CYS A 43 -12.20 7.06 2.54
C CYS A 43 -12.74 8.32 3.21
N ASP A 44 -14.00 8.67 2.93
CA ASP A 44 -14.70 9.63 3.77
C ASP A 44 -15.04 9.00 5.12
N VAL A 45 -14.38 9.49 6.18
CA VAL A 45 -14.52 8.98 7.55
C VAL A 45 -15.96 9.03 8.05
N ALA A 46 -16.78 9.97 7.55
CA ALA A 46 -18.19 10.05 7.91
C ALA A 46 -18.98 8.82 7.48
N ASN A 47 -18.55 8.13 6.41
CA ASN A 47 -19.22 6.93 5.90
C ASN A 47 -18.92 5.67 6.71
N LEU A 48 -17.93 5.69 7.63
CA LEU A 48 -17.63 4.53 8.48
C LEU A 48 -18.83 4.05 9.31
N ILE A 49 -19.75 4.96 9.65
CA ILE A 49 -20.97 4.63 10.41
C ILE A 49 -21.91 3.69 9.65
N HIS A 50 -21.74 3.57 8.32
CA HIS A 50 -22.54 2.73 7.45
C HIS A 50 -21.84 1.41 7.08
N GLU A 51 -20.57 1.24 7.45
CA GLU A 51 -19.81 0.04 7.13
C GLU A 51 -19.95 -0.98 8.27
N PRO A 52 -20.47 -2.19 8.00
CA PRO A 52 -20.71 -3.18 9.06
C PRO A 52 -19.42 -3.86 9.51
N LEU A 53 -18.44 -4.00 8.63
CA LEU A 53 -17.19 -4.72 8.87
C LEU A 53 -16.01 -4.02 8.21
N VAL A 54 -15.05 -3.56 9.02
CA VAL A 54 -13.83 -2.89 8.54
C VAL A 54 -12.56 -3.49 9.12
N VAL A 55 -11.57 -3.80 8.26
CA VAL A 55 -10.22 -4.17 8.69
C VAL A 55 -9.27 -3.01 8.41
N PHE A 56 -8.59 -2.54 9.46
CA PHE A 56 -7.60 -1.47 9.37
C PHE A 56 -6.19 -2.05 9.35
N VAL A 57 -5.39 -1.69 8.35
CA VAL A 57 -3.96 -2.07 8.25
C VAL A 57 -3.12 -0.80 8.27
N CYS A 58 -2.39 -0.54 9.36
CA CYS A 58 -1.72 0.75 9.55
C CYS A 58 -0.24 0.57 9.90
N ALA A 59 0.63 1.19 9.11
CA ALA A 59 2.02 1.39 9.48
C ALA A 59 2.16 2.49 10.54
N THR A 60 3.27 2.47 11.28
CA THR A 60 3.73 3.58 12.14
C THR A 60 4.98 4.20 11.52
N THR A 61 5.04 5.52 11.36
CA THR A 61 6.18 6.22 10.76
C THR A 61 6.94 7.05 11.80
N GLY A 62 8.22 7.31 11.53
CA GLY A 62 9.07 8.25 12.28
C GLY A 62 8.96 8.10 13.80
N GLN A 63 8.51 9.17 14.46
CA GLN A 63 8.39 9.23 15.91
C GLN A 63 6.98 8.88 16.38
N GLY A 64 6.43 7.77 15.86
CA GLY A 64 5.10 7.28 16.21
C GLY A 64 3.97 8.06 15.56
N ASP A 65 4.20 8.54 14.35
CA ASP A 65 3.25 9.32 13.57
C ASP A 65 2.50 8.43 12.58
N PRO A 66 1.27 8.82 12.18
CA PRO A 66 0.57 8.16 11.09
C PRO A 66 1.27 8.41 9.74
N PRO A 67 1.28 7.42 8.82
CA PRO A 67 1.59 7.61 7.41
C PRO A 67 0.85 8.79 6.77
N ASP A 68 1.44 9.38 5.74
CA ASP A 68 0.89 10.56 5.06
C ASP A 68 -0.52 10.32 4.53
N ASN A 69 -0.73 9.17 3.88
CA ASN A 69 -2.02 8.75 3.31
C ASN A 69 -3.10 8.37 4.35
N MET A 70 -2.89 8.66 5.64
CA MET A 70 -3.92 8.54 6.67
C MET A 70 -4.02 9.76 7.60
N LYS A 71 -3.24 10.83 7.39
CA LYS A 71 -3.24 12.03 8.27
C LYS A 71 -4.61 12.71 8.37
N MET A 72 -5.33 12.82 7.25
CA MET A 72 -6.68 13.41 7.18
C MET A 72 -7.69 12.59 8.01
N PHE A 73 -7.70 11.28 7.77
CA PHE A 73 -8.50 10.32 8.52
C PHE A 73 -8.22 10.40 10.02
N TRP A 74 -6.93 10.35 10.37
CA TRP A 74 -6.45 10.40 11.75
C TRP A 74 -6.93 11.66 12.48
N ARG A 75 -6.76 12.83 11.86
CA ARG A 75 -7.20 14.10 12.43
C ARG A 75 -8.71 14.15 12.65
N PHE A 76 -9.50 13.61 11.73
CA PHE A 76 -10.96 13.56 11.87
C PHE A 76 -11.36 12.64 13.02
N LEU A 77 -10.88 11.39 13.02
CA LEU A 77 -11.29 10.37 13.99
C LEU A 77 -10.95 10.77 15.43
N PHE A 78 -9.86 11.52 15.63
CA PHE A 78 -9.42 11.99 16.95
C PHE A 78 -10.06 13.30 17.42
N ARG A 79 -11.06 13.85 16.70
CA ARG A 79 -11.83 15.02 17.17
C ARG A 79 -12.58 14.70 18.47
N LYS A 80 -12.43 15.56 19.48
CA LYS A 80 -13.01 15.35 20.82
C LYS A 80 -14.54 15.38 20.87
N ASN A 81 -15.19 15.99 19.88
CA ASN A 81 -16.64 16.18 19.81
C ASN A 81 -17.39 15.05 19.10
N LEU A 82 -16.72 13.97 18.68
CA LEU A 82 -17.40 12.82 18.10
C LEU A 82 -18.19 12.06 19.20
N PRO A 83 -19.48 11.74 18.97
CA PRO A 83 -20.27 10.95 19.92
C PRO A 83 -19.65 9.57 20.20
N ALA A 84 -19.66 9.15 21.47
CA ALA A 84 -19.01 7.90 21.92
C ALA A 84 -19.64 6.61 21.37
N GLY A 85 -20.81 6.68 20.73
CA GLY A 85 -21.47 5.55 20.07
C GLY A 85 -21.50 5.66 18.54
N SER A 86 -20.73 6.57 17.94
CA SER A 86 -20.79 6.82 16.49
C SER A 86 -20.52 5.58 15.64
N LEU A 87 -19.72 4.65 16.17
CA LEU A 87 -19.30 3.42 15.49
C LEU A 87 -19.89 2.16 16.16
N CYS A 88 -21.01 2.27 16.89
CA CYS A 88 -21.59 1.12 17.62
C CYS A 88 -22.02 -0.06 16.74
N GLN A 89 -22.24 0.18 15.45
CA GLN A 89 -22.61 -0.84 14.46
C GLN A 89 -21.40 -1.41 13.71
N LEU A 90 -20.20 -0.88 13.95
CA LEU A 90 -19.00 -1.27 13.23
C LEU A 90 -18.30 -2.43 13.96
N ASP A 91 -18.30 -3.60 13.34
CA ASP A 91 -17.34 -4.65 13.67
C ASP A 91 -15.99 -4.33 13.00
N TYR A 92 -14.89 -4.45 13.73
CA TYR A 92 -13.59 -4.13 13.16
C TYR A 92 -12.43 -4.98 13.67
N ALA A 93 -11.35 -4.98 12.90
CA ALA A 93 -10.07 -5.52 13.32
C ALA A 93 -8.94 -4.55 12.95
N VAL A 94 -7.85 -4.54 13.72
CA VAL A 94 -6.69 -3.66 13.47
C VAL A 94 -5.42 -4.49 13.42
N LEU A 95 -4.70 -4.35 12.32
CA LEU A 95 -3.35 -4.86 12.11
C LEU A 95 -2.39 -3.68 12.03
N GLY A 96 -1.47 -3.63 12.97
CA GLY A 96 -0.35 -2.70 12.95
C GLY A 96 0.88 -3.31 12.30
N LEU A 97 1.57 -2.50 11.50
CA LEU A 97 2.92 -2.78 11.04
C LEU A 97 3.87 -1.76 11.66
N GLY A 98 4.88 -2.24 12.38
CA GLY A 98 5.84 -1.40 13.05
C GLY A 98 7.17 -2.12 13.23
N ASP A 99 8.07 -1.47 13.95
CA ASP A 99 9.43 -1.93 14.17
C ASP A 99 9.78 -1.71 15.64
N SER A 100 10.14 -2.79 16.35
CA SER A 100 10.42 -2.76 17.79
C SER A 100 11.75 -2.10 18.16
N SER A 101 12.62 -1.81 17.19
CA SER A 101 13.80 -0.95 17.40
C SER A 101 13.40 0.51 17.67
N TYR A 102 12.19 0.93 17.29
CA TYR A 102 11.66 2.26 17.56
C TYR A 102 10.92 2.31 18.92
N PRO A 103 11.14 3.36 19.74
CA PRO A 103 10.48 3.48 21.05
C PRO A 103 8.94 3.46 21.00
N LYS A 104 8.35 3.91 19.89
CA LYS A 104 6.90 3.97 19.67
C LYS A 104 6.41 2.82 18.78
N PHE A 105 6.85 1.60 19.11
CA PHE A 105 6.44 0.37 18.42
C PHE A 105 4.91 0.27 18.23
N ASN A 106 4.46 0.21 16.97
CA ASN A 106 3.06 0.10 16.55
C ASN A 106 2.11 1.14 17.18
N PHE A 107 2.61 2.33 17.50
CA PHE A 107 1.83 3.33 18.24
C PHE A 107 0.56 3.77 17.52
N VAL A 108 0.59 3.88 16.19
CA VAL A 108 -0.57 4.27 15.37
C VAL A 108 -1.70 3.25 15.51
N ALA A 109 -1.39 1.96 15.32
CA ALA A 109 -2.37 0.88 15.41
C ALA A 109 -2.98 0.76 16.82
N LYS A 110 -2.14 0.84 17.87
CA LYS A 110 -2.59 0.81 19.27
C LYS A 110 -3.54 1.97 19.58
N LYS A 111 -3.20 3.18 19.14
CA LYS A 111 -4.04 4.37 19.35
C LYS A 111 -5.33 4.31 18.54
N LEU A 112 -5.26 3.87 17.28
CA LEU A 112 -6.43 3.69 16.42
C LEU A 112 -7.42 2.72 17.05
N HIS A 113 -6.95 1.54 17.46
CA HIS A 113 -7.78 0.54 18.15
C HIS A 113 -8.47 1.13 19.39
N LYS A 114 -7.71 1.78 20.28
CA LYS A 114 -8.28 2.44 21.46
C LYS A 114 -9.34 3.49 21.10
N ARG A 115 -9.12 4.24 20.03
CA ARG A 115 -10.05 5.28 19.59
C ARG A 115 -11.33 4.69 18.99
N LEU A 116 -11.23 3.62 18.21
CA LEU A 116 -12.40 2.90 17.67
C LEU A 116 -13.25 2.33 18.80
N LEU A 117 -12.64 1.74 19.84
CA LEU A 117 -13.35 1.31 21.05
C LEU A 117 -14.09 2.46 21.74
N GLN A 118 -13.43 3.62 21.91
CA GLN A 118 -14.05 4.80 22.54
C GLN A 118 -15.24 5.36 21.76
N LEU A 119 -15.32 5.08 20.46
CA LEU A 119 -16.42 5.47 19.58
C LEU A 119 -17.49 4.39 19.46
N GLY A 120 -17.36 3.29 20.22
CA GLY A 120 -18.35 2.22 20.30
C GLY A 120 -18.11 1.04 19.35
N GLY A 121 -17.02 1.05 18.57
CA GLY A 121 -16.72 -0.05 17.65
C GLY A 121 -16.50 -1.38 18.37
N ASN A 122 -16.89 -2.48 17.73
CA ASN A 122 -16.81 -3.83 18.25
C ASN A 122 -15.57 -4.55 17.69
N PRO A 123 -14.52 -4.80 18.51
CA PRO A 123 -13.31 -5.45 18.03
C PRO A 123 -13.55 -6.96 17.83
N LEU A 124 -13.22 -7.50 16.66
CA LEU A 124 -13.28 -8.94 16.40
C LEU A 124 -12.14 -9.71 17.05
N LEU A 125 -10.97 -9.06 17.16
CA LEU A 125 -9.72 -9.62 17.66
C LEU A 125 -8.93 -8.56 18.44
N PRO A 126 -7.99 -8.97 19.31
CA PRO A 126 -6.93 -8.09 19.78
C PRO A 126 -6.17 -7.47 18.60
N VAL A 127 -5.64 -6.26 18.82
CA VAL A 127 -4.78 -5.60 17.82
C VAL A 127 -3.56 -6.47 17.53
N ALA A 128 -3.31 -6.77 16.26
CA ALA A 128 -2.07 -7.40 15.84
C ALA A 128 -0.96 -6.36 15.68
N LEU A 129 0.25 -6.72 16.10
CA LEU A 129 1.41 -5.83 16.11
C LEU A 129 2.55 -6.52 15.37
N GLY A 130 2.57 -6.41 14.04
CA GLY A 130 3.67 -6.90 13.22
C GLY A 130 4.96 -6.15 13.52
N ASP A 131 6.07 -6.88 13.53
CA ASP A 131 7.40 -6.36 13.87
C ASP A 131 8.41 -6.64 12.76
N ASP A 132 8.94 -5.58 12.15
CA ASP A 132 9.95 -5.66 11.09
C ASP A 132 11.30 -6.19 11.59
N GLN A 133 11.54 -6.16 12.91
CA GLN A 133 12.75 -6.70 13.54
C GLN A 133 12.69 -8.20 13.81
N HIS A 134 11.53 -8.85 13.61
CA HIS A 134 11.42 -10.28 13.79
C HIS A 134 12.15 -11.04 12.66
N ASP A 135 12.71 -12.22 12.93
CA ASP A 135 13.47 -13.01 11.92
C ASP A 135 12.64 -13.38 10.68
N LEU A 136 11.33 -13.50 10.85
CA LEU A 136 10.34 -13.74 9.79
C LEU A 136 9.62 -12.46 9.34
N GLY A 137 10.13 -11.30 9.75
CA GLY A 137 9.51 -10.01 9.55
C GLY A 137 8.11 -9.90 10.18
N PRO A 138 7.28 -8.97 9.69
CA PRO A 138 5.93 -8.75 10.24
C PRO A 138 5.02 -9.97 10.08
N ASP A 139 5.30 -10.86 9.12
CA ASP A 139 4.49 -12.03 8.81
C ASP A 139 4.42 -13.05 9.97
N ALA A 140 5.40 -13.03 10.87
CA ALA A 140 5.36 -13.79 12.13
C ALA A 140 4.08 -13.55 12.95
N VAL A 141 3.53 -12.35 12.86
CA VAL A 141 2.28 -11.95 13.50
C VAL A 141 1.12 -11.93 12.51
N VAL A 142 1.35 -11.45 11.28
CA VAL A 142 0.28 -11.31 10.27
C VAL A 142 -0.34 -12.66 9.95
N ASP A 143 0.45 -13.69 9.66
CA ASP A 143 -0.05 -14.99 9.21
C ASP A 143 -0.97 -15.68 10.23
N PRO A 144 -0.56 -15.91 11.49
CA PRO A 144 -1.47 -16.51 12.48
C PRO A 144 -2.67 -15.61 12.80
N TRP A 145 -2.50 -14.29 12.72
CA TRP A 145 -3.61 -13.35 12.92
C TRP A 145 -4.64 -13.41 11.79
N LEU A 146 -4.21 -13.58 10.53
CA LEU A 146 -5.12 -13.76 9.40
C LEU A 146 -5.96 -15.03 9.54
N VAL A 147 -5.36 -16.13 10.02
CA VAL A 147 -6.12 -17.36 10.31
C VAL A 147 -7.24 -17.06 11.32
N ALA A 148 -6.90 -16.45 12.46
CA ALA A 148 -7.89 -16.09 13.48
C ALA A 148 -8.95 -15.10 12.97
N LEU A 149 -8.55 -14.15 12.10
CA LEU A 149 -9.46 -13.17 11.51
C LEU A 149 -10.51 -13.86 10.65
N TRP A 150 -10.08 -14.76 9.77
CA TRP A 150 -11.00 -15.46 8.89
C TRP A 150 -11.93 -16.42 9.63
N ASP A 151 -11.46 -17.06 10.69
CA ASP A 151 -12.32 -17.88 11.56
C ASP A 151 -13.45 -17.04 12.16
N LYS A 152 -13.13 -15.84 12.66
CA LYS A 152 -14.14 -14.90 13.18
C LYS A 152 -15.09 -14.38 12.11
N ILE A 153 -14.56 -13.95 10.97
CA ILE A 153 -15.39 -13.42 9.87
C ILE A 153 -16.32 -14.51 9.32
N LEU A 154 -15.85 -15.75 9.15
CA LEU A 154 -16.69 -16.84 8.66
C LEU A 154 -17.75 -17.29 9.67
N ALA A 155 -17.49 -17.16 10.98
CA ALA A 155 -18.49 -17.39 12.00
C ALA A 155 -19.64 -16.36 11.96
N LEU A 156 -19.31 -15.08 11.69
CA LEU A 156 -20.30 -14.00 11.58
C LEU A 156 -21.00 -13.97 10.21
N TYR A 157 -20.24 -14.28 9.15
CA TYR A 157 -20.65 -14.22 7.75
C TYR A 157 -20.37 -15.56 7.06
N PRO A 158 -21.14 -16.63 7.36
CA PRO A 158 -20.93 -17.96 6.81
C PRO A 158 -21.01 -17.98 5.28
N LEU A 159 -20.40 -19.00 4.67
CA LEU A 159 -20.43 -19.17 3.22
C LEU A 159 -21.88 -19.38 2.73
N PRO A 160 -22.24 -18.84 1.54
CA PRO A 160 -23.49 -19.15 0.91
C PRO A 160 -23.64 -20.66 0.66
N PRO A 161 -24.87 -21.21 0.72
CA PRO A 161 -25.10 -22.63 0.48
C PRO A 161 -24.50 -23.09 -0.86
N GLY A 162 -23.74 -24.19 -0.83
CA GLY A 162 -23.11 -24.78 -2.01
C GLY A 162 -21.81 -24.13 -2.48
N LEU A 163 -21.30 -23.11 -1.78
CA LEU A 163 -19.98 -22.53 -2.06
C LEU A 163 -18.93 -23.00 -1.06
N GLU A 164 -17.74 -23.29 -1.58
CA GLU A 164 -16.53 -23.59 -0.79
C GLU A 164 -15.53 -22.44 -0.90
N ILE A 165 -14.56 -22.39 0.01
CA ILE A 165 -13.45 -21.44 -0.06
C ILE A 165 -12.60 -21.77 -1.29
N ILE A 166 -12.35 -20.77 -2.13
CA ILE A 166 -11.54 -20.93 -3.34
C ILE A 166 -10.09 -21.25 -2.95
N SER A 167 -9.62 -22.44 -3.33
CA SER A 167 -8.27 -22.94 -3.04
C SER A 167 -7.18 -21.94 -3.45
N PRO A 168 -6.11 -21.76 -2.63
CA PRO A 168 -4.97 -20.90 -2.96
C PRO A 168 -4.35 -21.17 -4.35
N ASN A 169 -4.44 -22.41 -4.83
CA ASN A 169 -3.89 -22.84 -6.12
C ASN A 169 -4.73 -22.38 -7.33
N VAL A 170 -5.92 -21.84 -7.09
CA VAL A 170 -6.77 -21.25 -8.14
C VAL A 170 -6.44 -19.77 -8.28
N CYS A 171 -6.17 -19.35 -9.51
CA CYS A 171 -6.01 -17.95 -9.86
C CYS A 171 -7.36 -17.23 -9.75
N LEU A 172 -7.39 -16.15 -8.97
CA LEU A 172 -8.55 -15.26 -8.92
C LEU A 172 -8.69 -14.48 -10.24
N PRO A 173 -9.90 -14.01 -10.59
CA PRO A 173 -10.08 -13.10 -11.71
C PRO A 173 -9.13 -11.90 -11.62
N PRO A 174 -8.40 -11.56 -12.69
CA PRO A 174 -7.41 -10.50 -12.65
C PRO A 174 -8.09 -9.12 -12.54
N LYS A 175 -7.44 -8.18 -11.86
CA LYS A 175 -7.89 -6.78 -11.76
C LYS A 175 -7.75 -6.03 -13.11
N TYR A 176 -6.83 -6.49 -13.95
CA TYR A 176 -6.52 -5.92 -15.25
C TYR A 176 -6.35 -7.03 -16.29
N THR A 177 -6.79 -6.78 -17.52
CA THR A 177 -6.47 -7.60 -18.69
C THR A 177 -5.31 -6.98 -19.46
N LEU A 178 -4.42 -7.84 -19.96
CA LEU A 178 -3.27 -7.42 -20.76
C LEU A 178 -3.58 -7.67 -22.23
N HIS A 179 -3.37 -6.66 -23.06
CA HIS A 179 -3.51 -6.74 -24.50
C HIS A 179 -2.18 -6.37 -25.16
N TYR A 180 -1.57 -7.32 -25.87
CA TYR A 180 -0.36 -7.04 -26.64
C TYR A 180 -0.67 -6.15 -27.84
N LEU A 181 0.19 -5.18 -28.09
CA LEU A 181 0.10 -4.32 -29.26
C LEU A 181 0.78 -4.98 -30.46
N PRO A 182 0.24 -4.84 -31.69
CA PRO A 182 0.92 -5.22 -32.92
C PRO A 182 2.31 -4.57 -33.03
N GLU A 183 3.28 -5.27 -33.63
CA GLU A 183 4.66 -4.76 -33.80
C GLU A 183 4.69 -3.44 -34.58
N ASP A 184 3.83 -3.30 -35.59
CA ASP A 184 3.68 -2.11 -36.44
C ASP A 184 2.84 -0.99 -35.81
N SER A 185 2.35 -1.17 -34.58
CA SER A 185 1.59 -0.11 -33.91
C SER A 185 2.47 1.12 -33.79
N PRO A 186 1.97 2.31 -34.16
CA PRO A 186 2.75 3.54 -34.03
C PRO A 186 3.30 3.58 -32.62
N HIS A 187 4.62 3.76 -32.51
CA HIS A 187 5.20 4.10 -31.22
C HIS A 187 4.41 5.32 -30.74
N PRO A 188 3.71 5.28 -29.57
CA PRO A 188 3.55 6.54 -28.87
C PRO A 188 4.97 7.08 -28.82
N ALA A 189 5.17 8.25 -29.42
CA ALA A 189 6.50 8.77 -29.63
C ALA A 189 7.26 8.64 -28.30
N ARG A 190 8.58 8.49 -28.38
CA ARG A 190 9.45 8.89 -27.26
C ARG A 190 9.32 10.40 -27.05
N ASP A 191 8.11 10.89 -26.87
CA ASP A 191 7.82 12.13 -26.22
C ASP A 191 8.11 11.81 -24.75
N LEU A 192 9.41 11.91 -24.41
CA LEU A 192 9.78 12.69 -23.24
C LEU A 192 8.73 13.81 -23.16
N PRO A 193 7.89 13.90 -22.12
CA PRO A 193 6.90 14.95 -22.05
C PRO A 193 7.63 16.27 -22.30
N GLN A 194 7.42 16.86 -23.48
CA GLN A 194 7.92 18.19 -23.78
C GLN A 194 7.26 19.09 -22.72
N PRO A 195 8.01 19.97 -22.04
CA PRO A 195 7.45 20.77 -20.96
C PRO A 195 6.56 21.87 -21.56
N ALA A 196 5.34 21.50 -21.94
CA ALA A 196 4.29 22.38 -22.42
C ALA A 196 3.19 22.51 -21.36
N ALA A 197 3.61 22.90 -20.15
CA ALA A 197 2.80 23.46 -19.07
C ALA A 197 3.79 24.09 -18.07
N PRO A 198 3.41 25.11 -17.29
CA PRO A 198 4.27 25.56 -16.19
C PRO A 198 4.62 24.35 -15.34
N ARG A 199 5.91 23.97 -15.29
CA ARG A 199 6.39 22.77 -14.58
C ARG A 199 5.84 22.84 -13.16
N ALA A 200 4.85 22.00 -12.87
CA ALA A 200 4.42 21.78 -11.50
C ALA A 200 5.66 21.34 -10.70
N ALA A 201 5.71 21.71 -9.43
CA ALA A 201 6.79 21.27 -8.56
C ALA A 201 6.91 19.73 -8.63
N PRO A 202 8.14 19.19 -8.69
CA PRO A 202 8.35 17.75 -8.73
C PRO A 202 7.62 17.03 -7.60
N SER A 203 7.09 15.84 -7.89
CA SER A 203 6.29 15.04 -6.97
C SER A 203 6.60 13.55 -7.14
N GLU A 204 6.09 12.71 -6.26
CA GLU A 204 6.23 11.25 -6.37
C GLU A 204 5.72 10.70 -7.71
N LEU A 205 4.67 11.31 -8.27
CA LEU A 205 4.08 10.90 -9.56
C LEU A 205 4.82 11.49 -10.76
N HIS A 206 5.54 12.59 -10.56
CA HIS A 206 6.26 13.33 -11.60
C HIS A 206 7.64 13.73 -11.06
N PRO A 207 8.58 12.76 -10.98
CA PRO A 207 9.90 13.02 -10.43
C PRO A 207 10.71 13.95 -11.35
N PHE A 208 11.67 14.65 -10.76
CA PHE A 208 12.64 15.43 -11.53
C PHE A 208 13.87 14.58 -11.84
N ALA A 209 14.23 14.46 -13.12
CA ALA A 209 15.44 13.78 -13.56
C ALA A 209 16.68 14.65 -13.28
N ALA A 210 17.12 14.67 -12.02
CA ALA A 210 18.28 15.43 -11.57
C ALA A 210 19.59 14.80 -12.07
N PRO A 211 20.45 15.54 -12.80
CA PRO A 211 21.78 15.05 -13.13
C PRO A 211 22.61 14.80 -11.87
N MET A 212 23.24 13.62 -11.78
CA MET A 212 24.20 13.33 -10.72
C MET A 212 25.53 13.98 -11.04
N VAL A 213 25.93 14.95 -10.22
CA VAL A 213 27.16 15.74 -10.37
C VAL A 213 28.37 15.00 -9.82
N SER A 214 28.19 14.33 -8.67
CA SER A 214 29.26 13.60 -7.98
C SER A 214 28.72 12.32 -7.37
N ASN A 215 29.57 11.30 -7.32
CA ASN A 215 29.32 10.02 -6.66
C ASN A 215 30.64 9.49 -6.08
N GLN A 216 30.89 9.84 -4.82
CA GLN A 216 32.15 9.55 -4.15
C GLN A 216 31.95 8.50 -3.05
N ARG A 217 32.75 7.43 -3.08
CA ARG A 217 32.82 6.48 -1.96
C ARG A 217 33.51 7.14 -0.75
N LEU A 218 32.86 7.08 0.40
CA LEU A 218 33.36 7.59 1.69
C LEU A 218 34.08 6.53 2.51
N THR A 219 33.70 5.25 2.38
CA THR A 219 34.37 4.15 3.06
C THR A 219 35.65 3.72 2.34
N ALA A 220 36.62 3.19 3.09
CA ALA A 220 37.82 2.60 2.51
C ALA A 220 37.47 1.48 1.51
N GLN A 221 38.29 1.28 0.48
CA GLN A 221 38.07 0.27 -0.56
C GLN A 221 38.00 -1.16 0.00
N SER A 222 38.73 -1.43 1.08
CA SER A 222 38.73 -2.72 1.77
C SER A 222 37.54 -2.91 2.73
N HIS A 223 36.77 -1.86 3.02
CA HIS A 223 35.62 -1.97 3.91
C HIS A 223 34.46 -2.68 3.20
N PHE A 224 33.80 -3.60 3.90
CA PHE A 224 32.75 -4.45 3.31
C PHE A 224 31.49 -3.66 2.91
N GLN A 225 31.15 -2.59 3.64
CA GLN A 225 30.07 -1.67 3.29
C GLN A 225 30.58 -0.51 2.43
N ASP A 226 29.97 -0.32 1.26
CA ASP A 226 30.18 0.83 0.37
C ASP A 226 29.18 1.94 0.73
N VAL A 227 29.67 3.02 1.34
CA VAL A 227 28.86 4.21 1.67
C VAL A 227 29.30 5.33 0.74
N ARG A 228 28.36 6.01 0.09
CA ARG A 228 28.65 7.04 -0.91
C ARG A 228 28.03 8.39 -0.57
N LEU A 229 28.75 9.45 -0.91
CA LEU A 229 28.25 10.82 -1.02
C LEU A 229 27.86 11.06 -2.48
N MET A 230 26.59 11.35 -2.71
CA MET A 230 26.06 11.67 -4.03
C MET A 230 25.57 13.11 -4.06
N GLU A 231 25.88 13.83 -5.13
CA GLU A 231 25.45 15.20 -5.36
C GLU A 231 24.60 15.25 -6.62
N PHE A 232 23.47 15.94 -6.55
CA PHE A 232 22.52 16.07 -7.65
C PHE A 232 22.28 17.53 -7.97
N ASP A 233 22.30 17.88 -9.26
CA ASP A 233 21.94 19.22 -9.72
C ASP A 233 20.42 19.34 -9.82
N ILE A 234 19.85 20.23 -9.02
CA ILE A 234 18.41 20.53 -9.00
C ILE A 234 18.08 21.88 -9.66
N ALA A 235 19.03 22.51 -10.35
CA ALA A 235 18.80 23.78 -11.05
C ALA A 235 17.64 23.65 -12.06
N GLY A 236 16.75 24.64 -12.06
CA GLY A 236 15.58 24.65 -12.96
C GLY A 236 14.48 23.65 -12.62
N SER A 237 14.58 22.92 -11.51
CA SER A 237 13.53 22.02 -11.01
C SER A 237 12.44 22.73 -10.20
N GLY A 238 12.78 23.86 -9.58
CA GLY A 238 11.92 24.52 -8.59
C GLY A 238 11.89 23.83 -7.22
N ILE A 239 12.69 22.78 -7.01
CA ILE A 239 12.83 22.10 -5.71
C ILE A 239 13.52 23.03 -4.72
N THR A 240 12.94 23.14 -3.53
CA THR A 240 13.54 23.79 -2.36
C THR A 240 13.60 22.78 -1.23
N PHE A 241 14.70 22.75 -0.48
CA PHE A 241 14.87 21.86 0.66
C PHE A 241 15.56 22.57 1.82
N SER A 242 15.35 22.05 3.02
CA SER A 242 16.01 22.42 4.27
C SER A 242 16.83 21.26 4.82
N ALA A 243 17.79 21.54 5.69
CA ALA A 243 18.52 20.50 6.38
C ALA A 243 17.56 19.61 7.19
N GLY A 244 17.57 18.31 6.93
CA GLY A 244 16.66 17.33 7.52
C GLY A 244 15.53 16.87 6.60
N ASP A 245 15.33 17.51 5.44
CA ASP A 245 14.41 17.01 4.42
C ASP A 245 14.89 15.69 3.81
N VAL A 246 13.95 14.91 3.28
CA VAL A 246 14.21 13.60 2.68
C VAL A 246 14.11 13.71 1.16
N VAL A 247 15.09 13.16 0.46
CA VAL A 247 15.05 12.96 -0.99
C VAL A 247 14.51 11.57 -1.31
N MET A 248 13.52 11.49 -2.21
CA MET A 248 13.05 10.22 -2.76
C MET A 248 13.80 9.92 -4.05
N ILE A 249 14.45 8.76 -4.12
CA ILE A 249 15.15 8.28 -5.31
C ILE A 249 14.34 7.14 -5.91
N GLN A 250 14.02 7.22 -7.20
CA GLN A 250 13.35 6.15 -7.93
C GLN A 250 14.40 5.23 -8.56
N PRO A 251 14.64 4.02 -8.01
CA PRO A 251 15.62 3.10 -8.57
C PRO A 251 15.12 2.44 -9.85
N GLN A 252 16.05 1.87 -10.60
CA GLN A 252 15.78 0.95 -11.70
C GLN A 252 16.43 -0.40 -11.38
N ASN A 253 15.75 -1.49 -11.70
CA ASN A 253 16.32 -2.83 -11.58
C ASN A 253 17.52 -2.99 -12.53
N SER A 254 18.47 -3.86 -12.18
CA SER A 254 19.62 -4.13 -13.04
C SER A 254 19.17 -4.79 -14.35
N PRO A 255 19.85 -4.52 -15.48
CA PRO A 255 19.56 -5.20 -16.75
C PRO A 255 19.62 -6.73 -16.63
N GLU A 256 20.54 -7.24 -15.82
CA GLU A 256 20.73 -8.66 -15.56
C GLU A 256 19.52 -9.28 -14.85
N ASP A 257 19.04 -8.63 -13.77
CA ASP A 257 17.86 -9.09 -13.03
C ASP A 257 16.59 -9.05 -13.90
N VAL A 258 16.43 -7.99 -14.70
CA VAL A 258 15.30 -7.86 -15.63
C VAL A 258 15.33 -8.96 -16.69
N GLN A 259 16.51 -9.26 -17.25
CA GLN A 259 16.66 -10.32 -18.23
C GLN A 259 16.36 -11.68 -17.62
N GLN A 260 16.89 -11.97 -16.43
CA GLN A 260 16.63 -13.23 -15.71
C GLN A 260 15.13 -13.39 -15.41
N PHE A 261 14.48 -12.33 -14.93
CA PHE A 261 13.03 -12.31 -14.68
C PHE A 261 12.23 -12.63 -15.96
N CYS A 262 12.58 -11.99 -17.08
CA CYS A 262 11.92 -12.25 -18.36
C CYS A 262 12.13 -13.70 -18.82
N GLN A 263 13.33 -14.27 -18.67
CA GLN A 263 13.60 -15.66 -19.04
C GLN A 263 12.78 -16.65 -18.21
N LEU A 264 12.75 -16.48 -16.88
CA LEU A 264 12.02 -17.37 -15.97
C LEU A 264 10.52 -17.39 -16.24
N LEU A 265 9.95 -16.24 -16.63
CA LEU A 265 8.54 -16.10 -16.94
C LEU A 265 8.23 -16.24 -18.44
N CYS A 266 9.22 -16.55 -19.27
CA CYS A 266 9.09 -16.65 -20.73
C CYS A 266 8.45 -15.39 -21.35
N LEU A 267 8.88 -14.22 -20.90
CA LEU A 267 8.43 -12.91 -21.37
C LEU A 267 9.36 -12.36 -22.45
N GLU A 268 8.79 -11.66 -23.43
CA GLU A 268 9.53 -10.92 -24.45
C GLU A 268 9.74 -9.46 -24.00
N PRO A 269 10.97 -9.02 -23.67
CA PRO A 269 11.21 -7.72 -23.03
C PRO A 269 10.78 -6.50 -23.85
N HIS A 270 10.76 -6.62 -25.19
CA HIS A 270 10.44 -5.52 -26.10
C HIS A 270 8.98 -5.52 -26.55
N ARG A 271 8.21 -6.52 -26.13
CA ARG A 271 6.82 -6.66 -26.55
C ARG A 271 5.95 -5.66 -25.80
N ARG A 272 5.34 -4.76 -26.56
CA ARG A 272 4.48 -3.70 -26.02
C ARG A 272 3.10 -4.26 -25.66
N PHE A 273 2.52 -3.76 -24.58
CA PHE A 273 1.17 -4.14 -24.14
C PHE A 273 0.46 -2.95 -23.50
N VAL A 274 -0.86 -3.03 -23.45
CA VAL A 274 -1.72 -2.15 -22.66
C VAL A 274 -2.44 -2.95 -21.58
N LEU A 275 -2.70 -2.29 -20.44
CA LEU A 275 -3.50 -2.85 -19.37
C LEU A 275 -4.87 -2.18 -19.35
N GLU A 276 -5.92 -2.98 -19.33
CA GLU A 276 -7.29 -2.50 -19.24
C GLU A 276 -7.92 -2.96 -17.92
N PRO A 277 -8.57 -2.09 -17.14
CA PRO A 277 -9.28 -2.51 -15.93
C PRO A 277 -10.41 -3.48 -16.26
N THR A 278 -10.47 -4.61 -15.54
CA THR A 278 -11.55 -5.60 -15.72
C THR A 278 -12.90 -5.11 -15.17
N GLU A 279 -12.87 -4.17 -14.21
CA GLU A 279 -14.05 -3.62 -13.53
C GLU A 279 -14.29 -2.15 -13.93
N PRO A 280 -15.53 -1.75 -14.29
CA PRO A 280 -15.84 -0.35 -14.61
C PRO A 280 -15.65 0.56 -13.39
N GLY A 281 -14.98 1.71 -13.59
CA GLY A 281 -14.70 2.69 -12.54
C GLY A 281 -13.36 2.50 -11.79
N ARG A 282 -12.64 1.39 -12.05
CA ARG A 282 -11.25 1.22 -11.60
C ARG A 282 -10.34 2.04 -12.51
N SER A 283 -9.54 2.96 -11.95
CA SER A 283 -8.55 3.70 -12.73
C SER A 283 -7.52 2.75 -13.33
N CYS A 284 -7.09 3.03 -14.57
CA CYS A 284 -5.91 2.38 -15.11
C CYS A 284 -4.70 2.73 -14.23
N LEU A 285 -3.73 1.83 -14.11
CA LEU A 285 -2.49 2.11 -13.39
C LEU A 285 -1.81 3.30 -14.07
N LEU A 286 -1.96 4.49 -13.50
CA LEU A 286 -1.30 5.73 -13.96
C LEU A 286 0.23 5.70 -13.78
N LEU A 287 0.79 4.56 -13.37
CA LEU A 287 2.13 4.42 -12.81
C LEU A 287 2.82 3.13 -13.24
N LEU A 288 2.65 2.69 -14.50
CA LEU A 288 3.78 2.01 -15.11
C LEU A 288 4.79 3.12 -15.43
N PRO A 289 5.99 3.15 -14.81
CA PRO A 289 7.01 4.10 -15.22
C PRO A 289 7.20 3.90 -16.72
N LEU A 290 6.80 4.91 -17.49
CA LEU A 290 7.11 4.96 -18.89
C LEU A 290 8.64 5.04 -18.97
N PRO A 291 9.28 4.17 -19.79
CA PRO A 291 10.74 4.05 -19.85
C PRO A 291 11.43 5.36 -20.25
#